data_AF-A0A526PWM2-F1
#
_entry.id   AF-A0A526PWM2-F1
#
_cell.length_a   1.000
_cell.length_b   1.000
_cell.length_c   1.000
_cell.angle_alpha   90.00
_cell.angle_beta   90.00
_cell.angle_gamma   90.00
#
_symmetry.space_group_name_H-M   'P 1'
#
loop_
_entity.id
_entity.type
_entity.pdbx_description
1 polymer ?
#
loop_
_entity_poly.entity_id
_entity_poly.type
_entity_poly.pdbx_seq_one_letter_code
_entity_poly.pdbx_strand_id
1 'polypeptide(L)' 'MSAEIPDRIKVLWFLPTHGDSRYLGTSEGGRAVDLDYLTQVAQAADTLGYYG' A
#
# COMPACT_ATOMS: atom_id res chain seq x y z
N MET A 1 9.49 -15.41 -27.32
CA MET A 1 10.16 -15.12 -26.04
C MET A 1 9.28 -15.65 -24.93
N SER A 2 9.69 -16.70 -24.25
CA SER A 2 9.06 -17.16 -23.00
C SER A 2 9.65 -16.34 -21.85
N ALA A 3 8.81 -15.66 -21.08
CA ALA A 3 9.25 -15.05 -19.83
C ALA A 3 9.46 -16.15 -18.78
N GLU A 4 10.59 -16.14 -18.08
CA GLU A 4 10.74 -16.94 -16.87
C GLU A 4 9.79 -16.37 -15.81
N ILE A 5 8.86 -17.20 -15.34
CA ILE A 5 8.01 -16.84 -14.21
C ILE A 5 8.75 -17.25 -12.95
N PRO A 6 9.04 -16.31 -12.04
CA PRO A 6 9.74 -16.63 -10.81
C PRO A 6 8.87 -17.51 -9.90
N ASP A 7 9.51 -18.47 -9.24
CA ASP A 7 8.85 -19.36 -8.27
C ASP A 7 8.24 -18.62 -7.07
N ARG A 8 8.69 -17.37 -6.81
CA ARG A 8 8.10 -16.48 -5.80
C ARG A 8 7.93 -15.06 -6.32
N ILE A 9 6.74 -14.51 -6.08
CA ILE A 9 6.38 -13.13 -6.40
C ILE A 9 6.77 -12.22 -5.23
N LYS A 10 7.38 -11.07 -5.56
CA LYS A 10 7.59 -9.97 -4.61
C LYS A 10 6.36 -9.09 -4.62
N VAL A 11 5.48 -9.26 -3.64
CA VAL A 11 4.28 -8.44 -3.51
C VAL A 11 4.66 -7.14 -2.81
N LEU A 12 4.32 -6.01 -3.42
CA LEU A 12 4.54 -4.68 -2.83
C LEU A 12 3.22 -4.06 -2.41
N TRP A 13 3.27 -3.26 -1.36
CA TRP A 13 2.19 -2.39 -0.90
C TRP A 13 2.49 -0.94 -1.27
N PHE A 14 1.45 -0.15 -1.46
CA PHE A 14 1.57 1.27 -1.80
C PHE A 14 1.23 2.13 -0.58
N LEU A 15 2.10 3.08 -0.25
CA LEU A 15 1.82 4.10 0.75
C LEU A 15 1.05 5.27 0.12
N PRO A 16 -0.17 5.59 0.59
CA PRO A 16 -1.06 6.57 -0.05
C PRO A 16 -0.68 8.03 0.29
N THR A 17 0.49 8.47 -0.16
CA THR A 17 1.07 9.78 0.21
C THR A 17 0.27 11.01 -0.26
N HIS A 18 -0.58 10.86 -1.27
CA HIS A 18 -1.39 11.95 -1.85
C HIS A 18 -2.85 11.96 -1.39
N GLY A 19 -3.22 11.06 -0.49
CA GLY A 19 -4.59 10.90 -0.02
C GLY A 19 -4.99 9.44 -0.01
N ASP A 20 -5.70 9.05 1.05
CA ASP A 20 -6.37 7.76 1.14
C ASP A 20 -7.88 7.99 1.28
N SER A 21 -8.69 7.22 0.56
CA SER A 21 -10.14 7.33 0.60
C SER A 21 -10.80 6.02 0.20
N ARG A 22 -11.98 5.79 0.77
CA ARG A 22 -12.87 4.69 0.37
C ARG A 22 -13.50 4.93 -1.00
N TYR A 23 -13.73 6.20 -1.38
CA TYR A 23 -14.46 6.57 -2.59
C TYR A 23 -13.61 7.47 -3.49
N LEU A 24 -13.63 7.18 -4.80
CA LEU A 24 -12.86 7.93 -5.79
C LEU A 24 -13.51 9.29 -6.09
N GLY A 25 -12.69 10.33 -6.21
CA GLY A 25 -13.15 11.67 -6.65
C GLY A 25 -13.98 12.45 -5.63
N THR A 26 -14.04 12.01 -4.36
CA THR A 26 -14.76 12.68 -3.27
C THR A 26 -13.93 12.68 -1.98
N SER A 27 -14.21 13.64 -1.10
CA SER A 27 -13.65 13.68 0.27
C SER A 27 -14.43 12.81 1.26
N GLU A 28 -15.61 12.34 0.88
CA GLU A 28 -16.39 11.43 1.71
C GLU A 28 -15.60 10.14 2.00
N GLY A 29 -15.39 9.82 3.28
CA GLY A 29 -14.61 8.66 3.68
C GLY A 29 -13.10 8.79 3.45
N GLY A 30 -12.60 10.00 3.17
CA GLY A 30 -11.18 10.30 3.10
C GLY A 30 -10.51 10.24 4.48
N ARG A 31 -9.26 9.78 4.53
CA ARG A 31 -8.40 9.83 5.70
C ARG A 31 -7.28 10.84 5.47
N ALA A 32 -6.98 11.61 6.51
CA ALA A 32 -5.82 12.49 6.50
C ALA A 32 -4.53 11.65 6.41
N VAL A 33 -3.60 12.10 5.58
CA VAL A 33 -2.32 11.43 5.38
C VAL A 33 -1.27 12.16 6.21
N ASP A 34 -1.02 11.64 7.40
CA ASP A 34 0.06 12.08 8.28
C ASP A 34 1.10 10.97 8.48
N LEU A 35 2.19 11.30 9.17
CA LEU A 35 3.29 10.37 9.38
C LEU A 35 2.88 9.16 10.24
N ASP A 36 2.01 9.37 11.22
CA ASP A 36 1.56 8.32 12.12
C ASP A 36 0.68 7.31 11.37
N TYR A 37 -0.19 7.77 10.48
CA TYR A 37 -1.00 6.93 9.61
C TYR A 37 -0.13 6.12 8.64
N LEU A 38 0.81 6.78 7.96
CA LEU A 38 1.72 6.10 7.04
C LEU A 38 2.60 5.06 7.75
N THR A 39 3.01 5.34 8.98
CA THR A 39 3.76 4.40 9.84
C THR A 39 2.92 3.16 10.14
N GLN A 40 1.64 3.31 10.48
CA GLN A 40 0.74 2.19 10.72
C GLN A 40 0.58 1.30 9.48
N VAL A 41 0.40 1.91 8.30
CA VAL A 41 0.29 1.15 7.04
C VAL A 41 1.58 0.40 6.74
N ALA A 42 2.75 1.05 6.90
CA ALA A 42 4.04 0.42 6.68
C ALA A 42 4.30 -0.75 7.65
N GLN A 43 4.02 -0.58 8.94
CA GLN A 43 4.15 -1.63 9.95
C GLN A 43 3.21 -2.82 9.68
N ALA A 44 2.00 -2.55 9.22
CA ALA A 44 1.06 -3.60 8.83
C ALA A 44 1.56 -4.38 7.62
N ALA A 45 2.05 -3.70 6.58
CA ALA A 45 2.62 -4.35 5.40
C ALA A 45 3.83 -5.22 5.77
N ASP A 46 4.74 -4.72 6.61
CA ASP A 46 5.89 -5.47 7.13
C ASP A 46 5.46 -6.73 7.91
N THR A 47 4.51 -6.57 8.84
CA THR A 47 3.96 -7.68 9.65
C THR A 47 3.29 -8.75 8.79
N LEU A 48 2.65 -8.35 7.70
CA LEU A 48 1.96 -9.27 6.77
C LEU A 48 2.89 -9.91 5.74
N GLY A 49 4.18 -9.56 5.72
CA GLY A 49 5.18 -10.18 4.86
C GLY A 49 5.19 -9.63 3.43
N TYR A 50 4.74 -8.39 3.22
CA TYR A 50 4.98 -7.69 1.95
C TYR A 50 6.48 -7.48 1.76
N TYR A 51 6.94 -7.57 0.51
CA TYR A 51 8.35 -7.37 0.18
C TYR A 51 8.79 -5.91 0.34
N GLY A 52 7.84 -4.98 0.15
CA GLY A 52 8.03 -3.54 0.26
C GLY A 52 6.74 -2.79 0.02
#